data_AF-A0A9Q7SEK9-F1
#
_entry.id   AF-A0A9Q7SEK9-F1
#
_cell.length_a   1.000
_cell.length_b   1.000
_cell.length_c   1.000
_cell.angle_alpha   90.00
_cell.angle_beta   90.00
_cell.angle_gamma   90.00
#
_symmetry.space_group_name_H-M   'P 1'
#
loop_
_entity.id
_entity.type
_entity.pdbx_description
1 polymer ?
#
loop_
_entity_poly.entity_id
_entity_poly.type
_entity_poly.pdbx_seq_one_letter_code
_entity_poly.pdbx_strand_id
1 'polypeptide(L)'
;MSAPTIPSVADLLRGALAELRRPLNPITGHGWTQGKYGTGNDCKCADGAIIQAVTDGLRTGRPTPMTDVIDDLRLQLAKVISDVQGWEPPAQDFRGLPLAKFIHRWNDNRERVFPEVEAVFERAIELAEAGAR
;
A
#
# COMPACT_ATOMS: atom_id res chain seq x y z
N MET A 1 16.82 24.27 12.93
CA MET A 1 15.66 23.35 12.98
C MET A 1 15.30 23.02 11.55
N SER A 2 15.48 21.77 11.11
CA SER A 2 15.10 21.36 9.75
C SER A 2 13.57 21.40 9.62
N ALA A 3 13.06 21.95 8.51
CA ALA A 3 11.64 21.92 8.21
C ALA A 3 11.15 20.46 8.12
N PRO A 4 9.92 20.14 8.58
CA PRO A 4 9.35 18.81 8.39
C PRO A 4 9.36 18.46 6.91
N THR A 5 10.08 17.39 6.56
CA THR A 5 10.14 16.90 5.18
C THR A 5 8.83 16.18 4.89
N ILE A 6 8.15 16.63 3.83
CA ILE A 6 6.92 15.98 3.36
C ILE A 6 7.28 14.56 2.89
N PRO A 7 6.63 13.50 3.41
CA PRO A 7 6.86 12.15 2.93
C PRO A 7 6.54 12.04 1.43
N SER A 8 7.47 11.45 0.68
CA SER A 8 7.25 11.08 -0.73
C SER A 8 6.31 9.86 -0.83
N VAL A 9 5.82 9.57 -2.04
CA VAL A 9 5.06 8.34 -2.32
C VAL A 9 5.89 7.10 -1.93
N ALA A 10 7.19 7.10 -2.25
CA ALA A 10 8.10 6.01 -1.87
C ALA A 10 8.21 5.87 -0.34
N ASP A 11 8.30 6.98 0.41
CA ASP A 11 8.36 6.92 1.87
C ASP A 11 7.08 6.33 2.48
N LEU A 12 5.92 6.69 1.94
CA LEU A 12 4.63 6.17 2.40
C LEU A 12 4.46 4.68 2.04
N LEU A 13 4.89 4.26 0.85
CA LEU A 13 4.91 2.83 0.47
C LEU A 13 5.87 2.04 1.35
N ARG A 14 7.04 2.59 1.71
CA ARG A 14 7.96 1.96 2.66
C ARG A 14 7.34 1.85 4.06
N GLY A 15 6.63 2.88 4.51
CA GLY A 15 5.88 2.84 5.77
C GLY A 15 4.81 1.74 5.77
N ALA A 16 4.06 1.61 4.67
CA ALA A 16 3.06 0.56 4.52
C ALA A 16 3.70 -0.84 4.49
N LEU A 17 4.79 -1.02 3.75
CA LEU A 17 5.52 -2.29 3.72
C LEU A 17 6.10 -2.65 5.10
N ALA A 18 6.62 -1.67 5.84
CA ALA A 18 7.10 -1.88 7.20
C ALA A 18 5.99 -2.41 8.10
N GLU A 19 4.78 -1.85 8.01
CA GLU A 19 3.60 -2.34 8.74
C GLU A 19 3.28 -3.81 8.42
N LEU A 20 3.35 -4.19 7.14
CA LEU A 20 3.10 -5.57 6.72
C LEU A 20 4.20 -6.54 7.16
N ARG A 21 5.45 -6.07 7.31
CA ARG A 21 6.58 -6.86 7.80
C ARG A 21 6.63 -7.03 9.32
N ARG A 22 5.89 -6.21 10.09
CA ARG A 22 5.94 -6.27 11.56
C ARG A 22 5.58 -7.66 12.08
N PRO A 23 6.28 -8.22 13.08
CA PRO A 23 6.03 -9.57 13.58
C PRO A 23 4.78 -9.63 14.48
N LEU A 24 3.59 -9.40 13.91
CA LEU A 24 2.32 -9.34 14.64
C LEU A 24 1.61 -10.69 14.68
N ASN A 25 1.78 -11.54 13.66
CA ASN A 25 1.24 -12.88 13.63
C ASN A 25 2.29 -13.89 14.15
N PRO A 26 2.02 -14.62 15.25
CA PRO A 26 2.98 -15.59 15.79
C PRO A 26 3.18 -16.83 14.91
N ILE A 27 2.27 -17.11 13.97
CA ILE A 27 2.36 -18.27 13.07
C ILE A 27 3.21 -17.91 11.85
N THR A 28 2.97 -16.74 11.25
CA THR A 28 3.58 -16.38 9.97
C THR A 28 4.73 -15.38 10.10
N GLY A 29 4.92 -14.78 11.27
CA GLY A 29 6.03 -13.87 11.57
C GLY A 29 5.91 -12.47 10.96
N HIS A 30 4.74 -12.09 10.42
CA HIS A 30 4.52 -10.81 9.76
C HIS A 30 3.15 -10.20 10.10
N GLY A 31 2.91 -8.98 9.66
CA GLY A 31 1.74 -8.16 9.97
C GLY A 31 0.69 -8.19 8.86
N TRP A 32 0.98 -8.88 7.75
CA TRP A 32 0.03 -9.10 6.69
C TRP A 32 -1.05 -10.14 7.04
N THR A 33 -2.28 -9.89 6.58
CA THR A 33 -3.36 -10.89 6.54
C THR A 33 -4.38 -10.56 5.44
N GLN A 34 -5.05 -11.59 4.94
CA GLN A 34 -6.24 -11.45 4.11
C GLN A 34 -7.43 -10.94 4.94
N GLY A 35 -8.31 -10.15 4.32
CA GLY A 35 -9.64 -9.79 4.80
C GLY A 35 -9.70 -8.87 6.02
N LYS A 36 -8.58 -8.34 6.51
CA LYS A 36 -8.57 -7.40 7.64
C LYS A 36 -7.89 -6.10 7.27
N TYR A 37 -8.57 -4.99 7.49
CA TYR A 37 -7.95 -3.67 7.41
C TYR A 37 -6.91 -3.43 8.50
N GLY A 38 -7.16 -3.95 9.71
CA GLY A 38 -6.30 -3.74 10.88
C GLY A 38 -6.15 -2.27 11.29
N THR A 39 -5.55 -2.04 12.45
CA THR A 39 -5.12 -0.72 12.94
C THR A 39 -3.92 -0.92 13.83
N GLY A 40 -2.98 0.03 13.89
CA GLY A 40 -1.92 0.05 14.91
C GLY A 40 -1.21 -1.29 15.08
N ASN A 41 -1.61 -2.08 16.08
CA ASN A 41 -1.00 -3.38 16.46
C ASN A 41 -1.67 -4.63 15.89
N ASP A 42 -2.65 -4.49 15.00
CA ASP A 42 -3.30 -5.62 14.34
C ASP A 42 -2.71 -5.90 12.96
N CYS A 43 -2.81 -7.17 12.55
CA CYS A 43 -2.52 -7.56 11.19
C CYS A 43 -3.47 -6.87 10.20
N LYS A 44 -2.95 -6.52 9.03
CA LYS A 44 -3.63 -5.71 8.02
C LYS A 44 -3.38 -6.20 6.60
N CYS A 45 -4.32 -5.90 5.71
CA CYS A 45 -4.22 -6.12 4.29
C CYS A 45 -3.39 -5.01 3.64
N ALA A 46 -3.08 -5.16 2.36
CA ALA A 46 -2.34 -4.15 1.60
C ALA A 46 -2.97 -2.75 1.68
N ASP A 47 -4.29 -2.62 1.51
CA ASP A 47 -4.99 -1.32 1.58
C ASP A 47 -4.97 -0.74 3.00
N GLY A 48 -5.14 -1.58 4.02
CA GLY A 48 -5.07 -1.17 5.41
C GLY A 48 -3.69 -0.65 5.82
N ALA A 49 -2.62 -1.25 5.28
CA ALA A 49 -1.26 -0.75 5.48
C ALA A 49 -1.03 0.61 4.81
N ILE A 50 -1.57 0.84 3.62
CA ILE A 50 -1.54 2.16 2.95
C ILE A 50 -2.23 3.21 3.82
N ILE A 51 -3.46 2.92 4.29
CA ILE A 51 -4.21 3.85 5.13
C ILE A 51 -3.44 4.16 6.43
N GLN A 52 -2.86 3.14 7.07
CA GLN A 52 -2.06 3.31 8.28
C GLN A 52 -0.83 4.18 8.03
N ALA A 53 -0.07 3.91 6.97
CA ALA A 53 1.13 4.67 6.63
C ALA A 53 0.83 6.14 6.31
N VAL A 54 -0.26 6.41 5.59
CA VAL A 54 -0.73 7.78 5.36
C VAL A 54 -1.16 8.44 6.67
N THR A 55 -1.94 7.74 7.51
CA THR A 55 -2.37 8.26 8.81
C THR A 55 -1.18 8.66 9.69
N ASP A 56 -0.15 7.82 9.74
CA ASP A 56 1.05 8.08 10.54
C ASP A 56 1.93 9.17 9.91
N GLY A 57 2.07 9.17 8.59
CA GLY A 57 2.81 10.21 7.85
C GLY A 57 2.14 11.58 7.94
N LEU A 58 0.82 11.66 7.93
CA LEU A 58 0.08 12.93 8.02
C LEU A 58 0.13 13.56 9.41
N ARG A 59 0.30 12.77 10.49
CA ARG A 59 0.60 13.31 11.83
C ARG A 59 1.89 14.15 11.84
N THR A 60 2.72 14.06 10.80
CA THR A 60 3.97 14.81 10.66
C THR A 60 3.92 16.03 9.72
N GLY A 61 2.75 16.41 9.16
CA GLY A 61 2.51 17.77 8.64
C GLY A 61 2.22 17.96 7.14
N ARG A 62 1.17 17.33 6.58
CA ARG A 62 0.67 17.63 5.22
C ARG A 62 -0.69 18.35 5.25
N PRO A 63 -0.91 19.37 4.39
CA PRO A 63 -2.22 20.01 4.17
C PRO A 63 -3.02 19.43 2.99
N THR A 64 -2.52 18.42 2.27
CA THR A 64 -3.25 17.75 1.16
C THR A 64 -4.42 16.92 1.70
N PRO A 65 -5.56 16.83 0.97
CA PRO A 65 -6.61 15.88 1.33
C PRO A 65 -6.05 14.46 1.43
N MET A 66 -6.29 13.82 2.57
CA MET A 66 -5.82 12.45 2.85
C MET A 66 -6.25 11.45 1.76
N THR A 67 -7.39 11.70 1.12
CA THR A 67 -7.95 10.89 0.03
C THR A 67 -7.07 10.83 -1.20
N ASP A 68 -6.52 11.96 -1.64
CA ASP A 68 -5.77 12.05 -2.90
C ASP A 68 -4.45 11.28 -2.77
N VAL A 69 -3.80 11.39 -1.61
CA VAL A 69 -2.55 10.66 -1.31
C VAL A 69 -2.78 9.16 -1.26
N ILE A 70 -3.89 8.73 -0.64
CA ILE A 70 -4.25 7.31 -0.60
C ILE A 70 -4.51 6.79 -2.01
N ASP A 71 -5.23 7.55 -2.84
CA ASP A 71 -5.56 7.13 -4.20
C ASP A 71 -4.32 7.08 -5.11
N ASP A 72 -3.36 7.99 -4.95
CA ASP A 72 -2.05 7.92 -5.63
C ASP A 72 -1.28 6.64 -5.25
N LEU A 73 -1.21 6.32 -3.96
CA LEU A 73 -0.54 5.10 -3.48
C LEU A 73 -1.23 3.84 -3.99
N ARG A 74 -2.55 3.82 -3.95
CA ARG A 74 -3.36 2.72 -4.50
C ARG A 74 -3.15 2.56 -5.99
N LEU A 75 -3.08 3.67 -6.74
CA LEU A 75 -2.85 3.64 -8.17
C LEU A 75 -1.47 3.05 -8.49
N GLN A 76 -0.43 3.43 -7.75
CA GLN A 76 0.90 2.86 -7.94
C GLN A 76 0.94 1.36 -7.65
N LEU A 77 0.33 0.93 -6.54
CA LEU A 77 0.25 -0.50 -6.22
C LEU A 77 -0.57 -1.26 -7.27
N ALA A 78 -1.69 -0.70 -7.74
CA ALA A 78 -2.56 -1.31 -8.73
C ALA A 78 -1.87 -1.51 -10.08
N LYS A 79 -1.03 -0.56 -10.52
CA LYS A 79 -0.21 -0.71 -11.74
C LYS A 79 0.70 -1.92 -11.64
N VAL A 80 1.44 -2.05 -10.54
CA VAL A 80 2.34 -3.19 -10.32
C VAL A 80 1.57 -4.51 -10.24
N ILE A 81 0.43 -4.54 -9.55
CA ILE A 81 -0.42 -5.72 -9.48
C ILE A 81 -0.86 -6.14 -10.88
N SER A 82 -1.34 -5.20 -11.70
CA SER A 82 -1.75 -5.48 -13.08
C SER A 82 -0.59 -6.01 -13.92
N ASP A 83 0.58 -5.38 -13.85
CA ASP A 83 1.78 -5.84 -14.56
C ASP A 83 2.15 -7.29 -14.18
N VAL A 84 2.16 -7.61 -12.87
CA VAL A 84 2.48 -8.96 -12.37
C VAL A 84 1.43 -10.00 -12.78
N GLN A 85 0.15 -9.61 -12.83
CA GLN A 85 -0.94 -10.50 -13.24
C GLN A 85 -1.05 -10.65 -14.77
N GLY A 86 -0.30 -9.86 -15.55
CA GLY A 86 -0.46 -9.78 -17.00
C GLY A 86 -1.81 -9.19 -17.41
N TRP A 87 -2.37 -8.32 -16.56
CA TRP A 87 -3.63 -7.62 -16.84
C TRP A 87 -3.29 -6.20 -17.30
N GLU A 88 -4.07 -5.65 -18.21
CA GLU A 88 -4.02 -4.20 -18.44
C GLU A 88 -4.26 -3.48 -17.10
N PRO A 89 -3.40 -2.51 -16.71
CA PRO A 89 -3.68 -1.63 -15.59
C PRO A 89 -5.09 -1.09 -15.76
N PRO A 90 -5.92 -1.13 -14.71
CA PRO A 90 -7.25 -0.57 -14.81
C PRO A 90 -7.08 0.87 -15.33
N ALA A 91 -7.61 1.15 -16.54
CA ALA A 91 -7.80 2.53 -16.96
C ALA A 91 -8.53 3.23 -15.80
N GLN A 92 -8.22 4.50 -15.57
CA GLN A 92 -8.74 5.31 -14.45
C GLN A 92 -10.28 5.26 -14.28
N ASP A 93 -10.99 4.60 -15.20
CA ASP A 93 -12.42 4.47 -15.33
C ASP A 93 -13.02 3.14 -14.88
N PHE A 94 -12.32 2.23 -14.17
CA PHE A 94 -12.76 0.84 -13.89
C PHE A 94 -14.20 0.71 -13.38
N ARG A 95 -15.19 0.78 -14.29
CA ARG A 95 -16.62 0.53 -14.15
C ARG A 95 -17.23 0.85 -12.77
N GLY A 96 -16.85 1.98 -12.15
CA GLY A 96 -17.35 2.40 -10.84
C GLY A 96 -16.87 1.58 -9.62
N LEU A 97 -15.78 0.80 -9.73
CA LEU A 97 -15.16 0.10 -8.60
C LEU A 97 -13.95 0.91 -8.08
N PRO A 98 -13.97 1.39 -6.82
CA PRO A 98 -12.83 2.06 -6.20
C PRO A 98 -11.55 1.21 -6.26
N LEU A 99 -10.37 1.81 -6.48
CA LEU A 99 -9.05 1.13 -6.47
C LEU A 99 -8.84 0.25 -5.24
N ALA A 100 -9.41 0.66 -4.09
CA ALA A 100 -9.47 -0.13 -2.86
C ALA A 100 -10.06 -1.54 -3.09
N LYS A 101 -11.18 -1.66 -3.84
CA LYS A 101 -11.82 -2.94 -4.14
C LYS A 101 -10.95 -3.84 -5.00
N PHE A 102 -10.20 -3.26 -5.95
CA PHE A 102 -9.25 -4.01 -6.77
C PHE A 102 -8.14 -4.60 -5.92
N ILE A 103 -7.49 -3.76 -5.09
CA ILE A 103 -6.41 -4.19 -4.19
C ILE A 103 -6.91 -5.23 -3.19
N HIS A 104 -8.11 -5.04 -2.63
CA HIS A 104 -8.73 -6.05 -1.75
C HIS A 104 -8.91 -7.38 -2.44
N ARG A 105 -9.51 -7.39 -3.63
CA ARG A 105 -9.78 -8.64 -4.34
C ARG A 105 -8.48 -9.39 -4.64
N TRP A 106 -7.42 -8.66 -4.99
CA TRP A 106 -6.11 -9.25 -5.24
C TRP A 106 -5.42 -9.74 -3.96
N ASN A 107 -5.48 -8.95 -2.88
CA ASN A 107 -4.91 -9.29 -1.57
C ASN A 107 -5.61 -10.49 -0.93
N ASP A 108 -6.95 -10.55 -1.04
CA ASP A 108 -7.81 -11.53 -0.38
C ASP A 108 -8.09 -12.76 -1.26
N ASN A 109 -7.37 -12.91 -2.37
CA ASN A 109 -7.33 -14.18 -3.08
C ASN A 109 -6.80 -15.25 -2.12
N ARG A 110 -7.51 -16.36 -1.97
CA ARG A 110 -7.19 -17.45 -1.01
C ARG A 110 -5.79 -18.02 -1.19
N GLU A 111 -5.25 -17.98 -2.40
CA GLU A 111 -3.91 -18.48 -2.73
C GLU A 111 -2.82 -17.43 -2.53
N ARG A 112 -3.19 -16.17 -2.25
CA ARG A 112 -2.23 -15.08 -2.01
C ARG A 112 -1.38 -15.40 -0.80
N VAL A 113 -0.08 -15.18 -0.93
CA VAL A 113 0.88 -15.29 0.18
C VAL A 113 1.62 -13.98 0.41
N PHE A 114 2.13 -13.79 1.62
CA PHE A 114 2.83 -12.55 1.98
C PHE A 114 4.02 -12.20 1.06
N PRO A 115 4.90 -13.12 0.65
CA PRO A 115 6.02 -12.79 -0.23
C PRO A 115 5.61 -12.14 -1.55
N GLU A 116 4.45 -12.50 -2.10
CA GLU A 116 3.93 -11.87 -3.33
C GLU A 116 3.45 -10.44 -3.06
N VAL A 117 2.84 -10.21 -1.88
CA VAL A 117 2.42 -8.88 -1.46
C VAL A 117 3.64 -7.99 -1.23
N GLU A 118 4.64 -8.51 -0.54
CA GLU A 118 5.91 -7.86 -0.31
C GLU A 118 6.59 -7.45 -1.63
N ALA A 119 6.73 -8.37 -2.58
CA ALA A 119 7.36 -8.09 -3.88
C ALA A 119 6.63 -6.98 -4.66
N VAL A 120 5.30 -6.93 -4.60
CA VAL A 120 4.52 -5.85 -5.24
C VAL A 120 4.81 -4.49 -4.59
N PHE A 121 4.90 -4.43 -3.26
CA PHE A 121 5.27 -3.19 -2.57
C PHE A 121 6.70 -2.76 -2.91
N GLU A 122 7.66 -3.69 -2.90
CA GLU A 122 9.05 -3.41 -3.26
C GLU A 122 9.15 -2.86 -4.68
N ARG A 123 8.46 -3.48 -5.63
CA ARG A 123 8.43 -2.98 -7.02
C ARG A 123 7.74 -1.62 -7.14
N ALA A 124 6.67 -1.37 -6.39
CA ALA A 124 6.00 -0.07 -6.38
C ALA A 124 6.91 1.03 -5.81
N ILE A 125 7.70 0.71 -4.78
CA ILE A 125 8.70 1.60 -4.19
C ILE A 125 9.77 1.95 -5.24
N GLU A 126 10.34 0.96 -5.92
CA GLU A 126 11.35 1.17 -6.97
C GLU A 126 10.83 2.12 -8.08
N LEU A 127 9.61 1.90 -8.56
CA LEU A 127 9.01 2.73 -9.60
C LEU A 127 8.75 4.16 -9.12
N ALA A 128 8.28 4.32 -7.87
CA ALA A 128 8.07 5.63 -7.27
C ALA A 128 9.39 6.41 -7.08
N GLU A 129 10.48 5.71 -6.73
CA GLU A 129 11.82 6.30 -6.63
C GLU A 129 12.38 6.69 -8.00
N ALA A 130 12.16 5.86 -9.03
CA ALA A 130 12.64 6.11 -10.39
C ALA A 130 11.94 7.31 -11.04
N GLY A 131 10.64 7.49 -10.80
CA GLY A 131 9.87 8.62 -11.32
C GLY A 131 10.06 9.95 -10.56
N ALA A 132 10.74 9.94 -9.42
CA ALA A 132 11.07 11.13 -8.63
C ALA A 132 12.43 11.75 -8.98
N ARG A 133 13.20 11.12 -9.88
CA ARG A 133 14.48 11.60 -10.43
C ARG A 133 14.27 12.30 -11.77
#